data_AF-A0A350HD73-F1
#
_entry.id   AF-A0A350HD73-F1
#
_cell.length_a   1.000
_cell.length_b   1.000
_cell.length_c   1.000
_cell.angle_alpha   90.00
_cell.angle_beta   90.00
_cell.angle_gamma   90.00
#
_symmetry.space_group_name_H-M   'P 1'
#
loop_
_entity.id
_entity.type
_entity.pdbx_description
1 polymer ?
#
loop_
_entity_poly.entity_id
_entity_poly.type
_entity_poly.pdbx_seq_one_letter_code
_entity_poly.pdbx_strand_id
1 'polypeptide(L)'
;MHKTLQILIKQGIASASAVYIETMQRIFQHQYLQQTAQERIIEKKILAIQPCFYSDHSPKETPEQFADHFRNPSFKQWLLNNPQHQLWQDKNTTALHVLARIHDLSGIQHLAKTGYPLAIKEAASQLSCLEFMCQMESSNKSNVLRNKQKAHRAHPEHLQLFSTLCQLGAPVSMECLVHVATVKSLLSLLGTVARSYIGQQFPGRSNLINSLASGGASKARESKKTISNLLQQSIQNTDKESRQAIHKNYNKAQLNVIIETISLRIVAQLRAEQKKTTNNQELTQKVMKETKALETTSTITKYREINSNLLEVTHLCIPK
;
A
#
# COMPACT_ATOMS: atom_id res chain seq x y z
N MET A 1 2.78 66.57 -32.83
CA MET A 1 1.89 65.38 -32.91
C MET A 1 2.50 64.09 -32.35
N HIS A 2 3.70 63.67 -32.77
CA HIS A 2 4.27 62.35 -32.39
C HIS A 2 4.49 62.11 -30.88
N LYS A 3 4.91 63.15 -30.13
CA LYS A 3 5.13 63.06 -28.67
C LYS A 3 3.81 62.88 -27.88
N THR A 4 2.76 63.58 -28.28
CA THR A 4 1.43 63.47 -27.68
C THR A 4 0.84 62.08 -27.88
N LEU A 5 0.98 61.50 -29.07
CA LEU A 5 0.52 60.14 -29.36
C LEU A 5 1.26 59.08 -28.52
N GLN A 6 2.58 59.22 -28.33
CA GLN A 6 3.36 58.31 -27.49
C GLN A 6 2.97 58.39 -26.01
N ILE A 7 2.63 59.58 -25.49
CA ILE A 7 2.14 59.75 -24.12
C ILE A 7 0.79 59.05 -23.96
N LEU A 8 -0.13 59.24 -24.90
CA LEU A 8 -1.46 58.61 -24.87
C LEU A 8 -1.38 57.08 -24.95
N ILE A 9 -0.49 56.53 -25.78
CA ILE A 9 -0.27 55.08 -25.86
C ILE A 9 0.28 54.54 -24.52
N LYS A 10 1.27 55.22 -23.92
CA LYS A 10 1.83 54.80 -22.61
C LYS A 10 0.79 54.86 -21.50
N GLN A 11 -0.05 55.90 -21.48
CA GLN A 11 -1.15 56.02 -20.52
C GLN A 11 -2.23 54.95 -20.74
N GLY A 12 -2.55 54.63 -21.99
CA GLY A 12 -3.48 53.55 -22.35
C GLY A 12 -2.97 52.18 -21.89
N ILE A 13 -1.69 51.88 -22.13
CA ILE A 13 -1.06 50.63 -21.66
C ILE A 13 -1.05 50.57 -20.13
N ALA A 14 -0.62 51.66 -19.46
CA ALA A 14 -0.58 51.70 -17.99
C ALA A 14 -1.97 51.52 -17.36
N SER A 15 -3.00 52.13 -17.94
CA SER A 15 -4.39 52.01 -17.48
C SER A 15 -4.93 50.59 -17.69
N ALA A 16 -4.67 49.99 -18.86
CA ALA A 16 -5.06 48.61 -19.15
C ALA A 16 -4.36 47.61 -18.21
N SER A 17 -3.06 47.80 -17.94
CA SER A 17 -2.31 46.98 -16.98
C SER A 17 -2.85 47.11 -15.56
N ALA A 18 -3.21 48.32 -15.11
CA ALA A 18 -3.79 48.53 -13.78
C ALA A 18 -5.14 47.82 -13.63
N VAL A 19 -6.02 47.93 -14.63
CA VAL A 19 -7.33 47.23 -14.64
C VAL A 19 -7.15 45.71 -14.68
N TYR A 20 -6.18 45.20 -15.44
CA TYR A 20 -5.87 43.77 -15.47
C TYR A 20 -5.39 43.26 -14.11
N ILE A 21 -4.45 43.97 -13.47
CA ILE A 21 -3.95 43.61 -12.13
C ILE A 21 -5.08 43.62 -11.11
N GLU A 22 -5.92 44.65 -11.10
CA GLU A 22 -7.06 44.74 -10.18
C GLU A 22 -8.08 43.61 -10.42
N THR A 23 -8.36 43.29 -11.69
CA THR A 23 -9.26 42.18 -12.04
C THR A 23 -8.71 40.84 -11.59
N MET A 24 -7.41 40.60 -11.80
CA MET A 24 -6.74 39.39 -11.32
C MET A 24 -6.79 39.31 -9.79
N GLN A 25 -6.52 40.41 -9.07
CA GLN A 25 -6.63 40.46 -7.61
C GLN A 25 -8.04 40.12 -7.11
N ARG A 26 -9.08 40.66 -7.75
CA ARG A 26 -10.48 40.34 -7.40
C ARG A 26 -10.83 38.88 -7.68
N ILE A 27 -10.36 38.31 -8.79
CA ILE A 27 -10.55 36.88 -9.11
C ILE A 27 -9.86 36.01 -8.05
N PHE A 28 -8.61 36.31 -7.71
CA PHE A 28 -7.87 35.61 -6.67
C PHE A 28 -8.57 35.71 -5.31
N GLN A 29 -9.03 36.90 -4.92
CA GLN A 29 -9.73 37.10 -3.66
C GLN A 29 -11.04 36.33 -3.60
N HIS A 30 -11.82 36.32 -4.69
CA HIS A 30 -13.07 35.57 -4.76
C HIS A 30 -12.84 34.06 -4.71
N GLN A 31 -11.85 33.55 -5.45
CA GLN A 31 -11.47 32.13 -5.40
C GLN A 31 -10.98 31.72 -4.01
N TYR A 32 -10.18 32.57 -3.35
CA TYR A 32 -9.73 32.35 -1.98
C TYR A 32 -10.88 32.29 -0.97
N LEU A 33 -11.84 33.21 -1.08
CA LEU A 33 -13.04 33.22 -0.22
C LEU A 33 -13.92 31.98 -0.44
N GLN A 34 -14.07 31.54 -1.68
CA GLN A 34 -14.81 30.30 -1.99
C GLN A 34 -14.10 29.06 -1.45
N GLN A 35 -12.78 28.97 -1.64
CA GLN A 35 -11.97 27.86 -1.14
C GLN A 35 -12.04 27.78 0.39
N THR A 36 -11.87 28.89 1.10
CA THR A 36 -11.96 28.93 2.56
C THR A 36 -13.36 28.59 3.09
N ALA A 37 -14.43 28.98 2.38
CA ALA A 37 -15.79 28.56 2.74
C ALA A 37 -15.99 27.05 2.57
N GLN A 38 -15.47 26.46 1.49
CA GLN A 38 -15.54 25.03 1.22
C GLN A 38 -14.71 24.22 2.23
N GLU A 39 -13.50 24.67 2.55
CA GLU A 39 -12.65 24.08 3.59
C GLU A 39 -13.38 24.05 4.93
N ARG A 40 -13.97 25.17 5.38
CA ARG A 40 -14.78 25.22 6.62
C ARG A 40 -15.96 24.26 6.63
N ILE A 41 -16.62 24.03 5.49
CA ILE A 41 -17.71 23.04 5.38
C ILE A 41 -17.15 21.62 5.59
N ILE A 42 -16.01 21.31 4.98
CA ILE A 42 -15.36 20.01 5.13
C ILE A 42 -14.93 19.81 6.59
N GLU A 43 -14.31 20.81 7.22
CA GLU A 43 -13.92 20.77 8.63
C GLU A 43 -15.11 20.50 9.56
N LYS A 44 -16.23 21.22 9.36
CA LYS A 44 -17.46 20.99 10.14
C LYS A 44 -17.99 19.57 9.97
N LYS A 45 -17.92 19.00 8.76
CA LYS A 45 -18.34 17.61 8.51
C LYS A 45 -17.41 16.62 9.21
N ILE A 46 -16.10 16.84 9.19
CA ILE A 46 -15.12 16.01 9.90
C ILE A 46 -15.39 16.01 11.40
N LEU A 47 -15.65 17.18 11.97
CA LEU A 47 -15.97 17.34 13.39
C LEU A 47 -17.27 16.60 13.78
N ALA A 48 -18.27 16.57 12.89
CA ALA A 48 -19.54 15.91 13.14
C ALA A 48 -19.44 14.37 13.19
N ILE A 49 -18.63 13.78 12.30
CA ILE A 49 -18.40 12.32 12.22
C ILE A 49 -17.27 11.85 13.15
N GLN A 50 -16.69 12.77 13.93
CA GLN A 50 -15.49 12.55 14.73
C GLN A 50 -15.65 11.54 15.89
N PRO A 51 -16.76 11.54 16.66
CA PRO A 51 -16.95 10.58 17.76
C PRO A 51 -16.85 9.11 17.31
N CYS A 52 -17.13 8.87 16.03
CA CYS A 52 -17.16 7.56 15.40
C CYS A 52 -15.77 7.01 15.03
N PHE A 53 -14.70 7.84 15.09
CA PHE A 53 -13.32 7.38 14.87
C PHE A 53 -12.81 6.46 16.00
N TYR A 54 -13.35 6.56 17.22
CA TYR A 54 -12.72 6.00 18.42
C TYR A 54 -13.58 5.03 19.21
N SER A 55 -14.84 4.86 18.83
CA SER A 55 -15.71 3.93 19.53
C SER A 55 -15.67 2.55 18.88
N ASP A 56 -14.82 1.68 19.42
CA ASP A 56 -15.03 0.21 19.41
C ASP A 56 -16.37 -0.21 20.07
N HIS A 57 -17.13 0.76 20.58
CA HIS A 57 -18.27 0.63 21.48
C HIS A 57 -19.56 1.28 21.00
N SER A 58 -19.63 1.82 19.77
CA SER A 58 -20.92 2.20 19.19
C SER A 58 -21.46 1.04 18.34
N PRO A 59 -22.38 0.20 18.84
CA PRO A 59 -23.06 -0.80 18.02
C PRO A 59 -23.92 -0.21 16.89
N LYS A 60 -24.00 1.13 16.78
CA LYS A 60 -24.84 1.84 15.82
C LYS A 60 -24.11 2.23 14.52
N GLU A 61 -22.78 2.26 14.52
CA GLU A 61 -22.02 2.62 13.31
C GLU A 61 -20.88 1.62 13.07
N THR A 62 -20.98 0.85 11.99
CA THR A 62 -19.90 -0.07 11.61
C THR A 62 -18.71 0.71 11.04
N PRO A 63 -17.48 0.15 11.08
CA PRO A 63 -16.34 0.70 10.34
C PRO A 63 -16.63 0.95 8.84
N GLU A 64 -17.63 0.25 8.27
CA GLU A 64 -18.08 0.46 6.89
C GLU A 64 -18.90 1.76 6.73
N GLN A 65 -19.82 2.06 7.64
CA GLN A 65 -20.58 3.34 7.64
C GLN A 65 -19.65 4.53 7.86
N PHE A 66 -18.63 4.35 8.70
CA PHE A 66 -17.54 5.29 8.85
C PHE A 66 -16.82 5.53 7.50
N ALA A 67 -16.40 4.46 6.80
CA ALA A 67 -15.68 4.60 5.54
C ALA A 67 -16.49 5.33 4.46
N ASP A 68 -17.81 5.19 4.44
CA ASP A 68 -18.68 5.87 3.49
C ASP A 68 -18.68 7.39 3.66
N HIS A 69 -18.50 7.91 4.89
CA HIS A 69 -18.35 9.35 5.11
C HIS A 69 -17.04 9.91 4.50
N PHE A 70 -15.99 9.09 4.44
CA PHE A 70 -14.65 9.48 3.97
C PHE A 70 -14.38 9.13 2.50
N ARG A 71 -15.29 8.39 1.84
CA ARG A 71 -15.26 8.13 0.40
C ARG A 71 -15.68 9.33 -0.46
N ASN A 72 -16.06 10.45 0.16
CA ASN A 72 -16.36 11.68 -0.56
C ASN A 72 -15.11 12.23 -1.29
N PRO A 73 -15.15 12.44 -2.63
CA PRO A 73 -13.98 12.91 -3.38
C PRO A 73 -13.43 14.26 -2.90
N SER A 74 -14.30 15.20 -2.52
CA SER A 74 -13.90 16.52 -2.03
C SER A 74 -13.19 16.42 -0.67
N PHE A 75 -13.69 15.53 0.21
CA PHE A 75 -13.01 15.26 1.48
C PHE A 75 -11.63 14.64 1.23
N LYS A 76 -11.55 13.62 0.36
CA LYS A 76 -10.28 12.97 0.02
C LYS A 76 -9.28 13.97 -0.55
N GLN A 77 -9.70 14.82 -1.49
CA GLN A 77 -8.85 15.84 -2.06
C GLN A 77 -8.35 16.83 -0.99
N TRP A 78 -9.23 17.25 -0.08
CA TRP A 78 -8.86 18.10 1.04
C TRP A 78 -7.86 17.43 1.98
N LEU A 79 -8.08 16.15 2.31
CA LEU A 79 -7.18 15.34 3.14
C LEU A 79 -5.77 15.24 2.52
N LEU A 80 -5.69 14.97 1.22
CA LEU A 80 -4.42 14.85 0.50
C LEU A 80 -3.70 16.19 0.37
N ASN A 81 -4.44 17.29 0.23
CA ASN A 81 -3.87 18.64 0.20
C ASN A 81 -3.43 19.13 1.58
N ASN A 82 -4.06 18.65 2.66
CA ASN A 82 -3.82 19.09 4.04
C ASN A 82 -3.52 17.93 5.00
N PRO A 83 -2.51 17.08 4.73
CA PRO A 83 -2.32 15.84 5.48
C PRO A 83 -1.74 16.05 6.89
N GLN A 84 -1.25 17.26 7.17
CA GLN A 84 -0.73 17.70 8.48
C GLN A 84 -1.63 18.74 9.16
N HIS A 85 -2.85 18.96 8.65
CA HIS A 85 -3.80 19.91 9.23
C HIS A 85 -3.97 19.70 10.74
N GLN A 86 -4.12 20.79 11.49
CA GLN A 86 -4.25 20.74 12.95
C GLN A 86 -5.42 19.87 13.42
N LEU A 87 -6.50 19.80 12.64
CA LEU A 87 -7.62 18.88 12.90
C LEU A 87 -7.21 17.41 12.99
N TRP A 88 -6.12 17.00 12.34
CA TRP A 88 -5.60 15.64 12.48
C TRP A 88 -4.77 15.50 13.77
N GLN A 89 -3.93 16.50 14.05
CA GLN A 89 -3.03 16.52 15.20
C GLN A 89 -3.79 16.60 16.53
N ASP A 90 -4.73 17.54 16.66
CA ASP A 90 -5.51 17.78 17.88
C ASP A 90 -6.45 16.62 18.22
N LYS A 91 -6.79 15.81 17.21
CA LYS A 91 -7.83 14.79 17.32
C LYS A 91 -7.28 13.38 17.38
N ASN A 92 -5.97 13.21 17.54
CA ASN A 92 -5.32 11.93 17.74
C ASN A 92 -5.50 10.93 16.59
N THR A 93 -5.62 11.37 15.33
CA THR A 93 -5.56 10.51 14.13
C THR A 93 -4.62 11.10 13.10
N THR A 94 -4.27 10.36 12.07
CA THR A 94 -3.44 10.88 10.99
C THR A 94 -4.07 10.59 9.64
N ALA A 95 -3.76 11.41 8.64
CA ALA A 95 -4.27 11.20 7.29
C ALA A 95 -3.99 9.79 6.77
N LEU A 96 -2.84 9.22 7.13
CA LEU A 96 -2.47 7.85 6.80
C LEU A 96 -3.43 6.81 7.41
N HIS A 97 -3.82 6.97 8.68
CA HIS A 97 -4.77 6.07 9.35
C HIS A 97 -6.18 6.19 8.78
N VAL A 98 -6.61 7.42 8.43
CA VAL A 98 -7.90 7.65 7.76
C VAL A 98 -7.95 6.91 6.42
N LEU A 99 -6.92 7.09 5.58
CA LEU A 99 -6.83 6.41 4.28
C LEU A 99 -6.78 4.89 4.42
N ALA A 100 -6.10 4.39 5.45
CA ALA A 100 -6.06 2.95 5.72
C ALA A 100 -7.42 2.38 6.12
N ARG A 101 -8.19 3.10 6.95
CA ARG A 101 -9.56 2.70 7.33
C ARG A 101 -10.51 2.61 6.14
N ILE A 102 -10.33 3.47 5.13
CA ILE A 102 -11.16 3.46 3.91
C ILE A 102 -10.58 2.62 2.77
N HIS A 103 -9.47 1.91 2.99
CA HIS A 103 -8.77 1.12 1.97
C HIS A 103 -8.34 1.92 0.73
N ASP A 104 -8.03 3.20 0.89
CA ASP A 104 -7.65 4.05 -0.23
C ASP A 104 -6.15 3.94 -0.57
N LEU A 105 -5.82 2.91 -1.33
CA LEU A 105 -4.48 2.65 -1.84
C LEU A 105 -3.88 3.85 -2.58
N SER A 106 -4.67 4.51 -3.43
CA SER A 106 -4.21 5.63 -4.24
C SER A 106 -3.83 6.84 -3.39
N GLY A 107 -4.61 7.10 -2.33
CA GLY A 107 -4.32 8.15 -1.36
C GLY A 107 -3.03 7.86 -0.59
N ILE A 108 -2.83 6.62 -0.13
CA ILE A 108 -1.59 6.24 0.58
C ILE A 108 -0.36 6.42 -0.31
N GLN A 109 -0.44 5.96 -1.57
CA GLN A 109 0.63 6.16 -2.54
C GLN A 109 0.90 7.64 -2.81
N HIS A 110 -0.14 8.48 -2.87
CA HIS A 110 0.00 9.92 -3.02
C HIS A 110 0.75 10.53 -1.83
N LEU A 111 0.32 10.24 -0.59
CA LEU A 111 1.00 10.73 0.61
C LEU A 111 2.47 10.31 0.65
N ALA A 112 2.79 9.06 0.31
CA ALA A 112 4.16 8.60 0.27
C ALA A 112 5.00 9.35 -0.78
N LYS A 113 4.43 9.62 -1.97
CA LYS A 113 5.10 10.40 -3.03
C LYS A 113 5.35 11.85 -2.63
N THR A 114 4.48 12.45 -1.82
CA THR A 114 4.66 13.82 -1.30
C THR A 114 5.59 13.88 -0.09
N GLY A 115 6.27 12.79 0.27
CA GLY A 115 7.19 12.74 1.40
C GLY A 115 6.51 12.73 2.78
N TYR A 116 5.23 12.36 2.85
CA TYR A 116 4.53 12.25 4.11
C TYR A 116 5.17 11.16 5.01
N PRO A 117 5.37 11.41 6.32
CA PRO A 117 6.02 10.45 7.20
C PRO A 117 5.15 9.22 7.46
N LEU A 118 5.55 8.08 6.90
CA LEU A 118 4.86 6.80 7.13
C LEU A 118 5.09 6.19 8.52
N ALA A 119 6.05 6.73 9.27
CA ALA A 119 6.35 6.32 10.63
C ALA A 119 5.48 7.01 11.69
N ILE A 120 4.55 7.89 11.28
CA ILE A 120 3.70 8.61 12.23
C ILE A 120 2.80 7.64 12.99
N LYS A 121 2.78 7.78 14.31
CA LYS A 121 1.90 7.03 15.19
C LYS A 121 0.63 7.82 15.45
N GLU A 122 -0.49 7.13 15.49
CA GLU A 122 -1.76 7.70 15.92
C GLU A 122 -1.66 8.06 17.40
N ALA A 123 -1.90 9.32 17.79
CA ALA A 123 -1.63 9.76 19.16
C ALA A 123 -2.53 9.07 20.22
N ALA A 124 -3.73 8.63 19.84
CA ALA A 124 -4.67 7.97 20.76
C ALA A 124 -4.21 6.54 21.08
N SER A 125 -3.82 5.79 20.06
CA SER A 125 -3.50 4.37 20.17
C SER A 125 -1.99 4.11 20.30
N GLN A 126 -1.16 5.10 19.96
CA GLN A 126 0.30 4.99 19.82
C GLN A 126 0.73 3.92 18.80
N LEU A 127 -0.18 3.53 17.90
CA LEU A 127 0.05 2.55 16.86
C LEU A 127 0.53 3.22 15.58
N SER A 128 1.48 2.59 14.91
CA SER A 128 1.74 2.86 13.50
C SER A 128 0.59 2.34 12.62
N CYS A 129 0.53 2.79 11.38
CA CYS A 129 -0.53 2.37 10.46
C CYS A 129 -0.56 0.84 10.24
N LEU A 130 0.62 0.19 10.16
CA LEU A 130 0.70 -1.27 10.04
C LEU A 130 0.24 -1.99 11.31
N GLU A 131 0.56 -1.45 12.48
CA GLU A 131 0.09 -2.00 13.77
C GLU A 131 -1.41 -1.82 13.91
N PHE A 132 -1.96 -0.67 13.51
CA PHE A 132 -3.39 -0.42 13.44
C PHE A 132 -4.11 -1.44 12.55
N MET A 133 -3.56 -1.73 11.37
CA MET A 133 -4.12 -2.75 10.47
C MET A 133 -4.05 -4.18 11.07
N CYS A 134 -3.01 -4.48 11.84
CA CYS A 134 -2.90 -5.75 12.58
C CYS A 134 -3.90 -5.83 13.74
N GLN A 135 -3.98 -4.78 14.56
CA GLN A 135 -4.72 -4.74 15.82
C GLN A 135 -6.23 -4.57 15.67
N MET A 136 -6.79 -4.78 14.48
CA MET A 136 -8.25 -4.83 14.30
C MET A 136 -8.93 -6.00 15.03
N GLU A 137 -8.26 -6.72 15.94
CA GLU A 137 -8.91 -7.59 16.92
C GLU A 137 -9.23 -6.78 18.16
N SER A 138 -10.49 -6.37 18.28
CA SER A 138 -10.97 -5.72 19.50
C SER A 138 -10.79 -6.68 20.69
N SER A 139 -10.44 -6.15 21.85
CA SER A 139 -10.52 -6.89 23.14
C SER A 139 -11.96 -7.31 23.48
N ASN A 140 -12.92 -6.85 22.69
CA ASN A 140 -14.33 -7.20 22.79
C ASN A 140 -14.55 -8.72 22.60
N LYS A 141 -15.23 -9.32 23.57
CA LYS A 141 -15.52 -10.76 23.62
C LYS A 141 -16.60 -11.19 22.62
N SER A 142 -17.22 -10.27 21.87
CA SER A 142 -18.27 -10.56 20.90
C SER A 142 -17.77 -11.41 19.74
N ASN A 143 -18.34 -12.61 19.59
CA ASN A 143 -18.07 -13.50 18.46
C ASN A 143 -18.40 -12.87 17.10
N VAL A 144 -19.48 -12.08 17.03
CA VAL A 144 -19.93 -11.45 15.78
C VAL A 144 -18.91 -10.42 15.31
N LEU A 145 -18.41 -9.57 16.22
CA LEU A 145 -17.41 -8.56 15.90
C LEU A 145 -16.08 -9.21 15.52
N ARG A 146 -15.63 -10.23 16.27
CA ARG A 146 -14.40 -10.98 15.94
C ARG A 146 -14.46 -11.63 14.56
N ASN A 147 -15.60 -12.21 14.19
CA ASN A 147 -15.77 -12.83 12.87
C ASN A 147 -15.75 -11.80 11.74
N LYS A 148 -16.40 -10.63 11.93
CA LYS A 148 -16.33 -9.52 10.97
C LYS A 148 -14.90 -9.01 10.81
N GLN A 149 -14.18 -8.79 11.91
CA GLN A 149 -12.78 -8.35 11.91
C GLN A 149 -11.83 -9.37 11.25
N LYS A 150 -12.09 -10.67 11.44
CA LYS A 150 -11.35 -11.74 10.78
C LYS A 150 -11.60 -11.76 9.27
N ALA A 151 -12.86 -11.61 8.84
CA ALA A 151 -13.20 -11.51 7.42
C ALA A 151 -12.55 -10.27 6.78
N HIS A 152 -12.60 -9.14 7.49
CA HIS A 152 -12.00 -7.89 7.05
C HIS A 152 -10.48 -7.98 6.83
N ARG A 153 -9.75 -8.55 7.78
CA ARG A 153 -8.30 -8.77 7.65
C ARG A 153 -7.92 -9.76 6.55
N ALA A 154 -8.81 -10.69 6.23
CA ALA A 154 -8.63 -11.61 5.11
C ALA A 154 -9.01 -10.98 3.75
N HIS A 155 -9.55 -9.76 3.75
CA HIS A 155 -10.02 -9.11 2.53
C HIS A 155 -8.83 -8.78 1.60
N PRO A 156 -8.91 -9.07 0.29
CA PRO A 156 -7.81 -8.82 -0.64
C PRO A 156 -7.31 -7.38 -0.65
N GLU A 157 -8.22 -6.40 -0.57
CA GLU A 157 -7.85 -4.98 -0.53
C GLU A 157 -7.05 -4.62 0.73
N HIS A 158 -7.41 -5.20 1.88
CA HIS A 158 -6.67 -5.00 3.12
C HIS A 158 -5.25 -5.58 3.00
N LEU A 159 -5.13 -6.80 2.46
CA LEU A 159 -3.83 -7.44 2.24
C LEU A 159 -2.96 -6.65 1.25
N GLN A 160 -3.57 -6.14 0.17
CA GLN A 160 -2.89 -5.31 -0.82
C GLN A 160 -2.40 -4.00 -0.20
N LEU A 161 -3.27 -3.30 0.53
CA LEU A 161 -2.95 -2.06 1.23
C LEU A 161 -1.78 -2.25 2.21
N PHE A 162 -1.82 -3.34 2.99
CA PHE A 162 -0.76 -3.71 3.93
C PHE A 162 0.57 -3.92 3.20
N SER A 163 0.56 -4.73 2.14
CA SER A 163 1.74 -5.00 1.33
C SER A 163 2.31 -3.72 0.72
N THR A 164 1.46 -2.80 0.27
CA THR A 164 1.89 -1.52 -0.30
C THR A 164 2.52 -0.62 0.76
N LEU A 165 1.98 -0.54 1.97
CA LEU A 165 2.62 0.19 3.07
C LEU A 165 4.03 -0.35 3.37
N CYS A 166 4.20 -1.67 3.41
CA CYS A 166 5.52 -2.29 3.56
C CYS A 166 6.49 -1.94 2.41
N GLN A 167 6.01 -1.87 1.17
CA GLN A 167 6.81 -1.51 -0.01
C GLN A 167 7.19 -0.02 -0.03
N LEU A 168 6.30 0.85 0.45
CA LEU A 168 6.53 2.28 0.57
C LEU A 168 7.48 2.63 1.73
N GLY A 169 7.90 1.64 2.53
CA GLY A 169 8.85 1.82 3.61
C GLY A 169 8.23 2.17 4.95
N ALA A 170 6.93 1.90 5.16
CA ALA A 170 6.33 2.01 6.49
C ALA A 170 7.10 1.11 7.48
N PRO A 171 7.43 1.61 8.69
CA PRO A 171 8.22 0.86 9.65
C PRO A 171 7.46 -0.38 10.13
N VAL A 172 8.15 -1.51 10.11
CA VAL A 172 7.62 -2.78 10.59
C VAL A 172 8.20 -3.03 11.98
N SER A 173 7.35 -3.16 13.00
CA SER A 173 7.77 -3.56 14.34
C SER A 173 7.86 -5.09 14.48
N MET A 174 8.58 -5.56 15.50
CA MET A 174 8.63 -6.99 15.83
C MET A 174 7.24 -7.51 16.19
N GLU A 175 6.41 -6.70 16.86
CA GLU A 175 5.02 -7.05 17.20
C GLU A 175 4.17 -7.26 15.95
N CYS A 176 4.29 -6.36 14.96
CA CYS A 176 3.66 -6.51 13.65
C CYS A 176 4.08 -7.83 12.97
N LEU A 177 5.38 -8.14 12.96
CA LEU A 177 5.90 -9.40 12.40
C LEU A 177 5.34 -10.63 13.13
N VAL A 178 5.30 -10.60 14.47
CA VAL A 178 4.74 -11.69 15.30
C VAL A 178 3.26 -11.88 14.99
N HIS A 179 2.49 -10.79 14.89
CA HIS A 179 1.07 -10.84 14.61
C HIS A 179 0.79 -11.47 13.23
N VAL A 180 1.46 -10.99 12.18
CA VAL A 180 1.36 -11.54 10.82
C VAL A 180 1.77 -13.01 10.77
N ALA A 181 2.81 -13.39 11.52
CA ALA A 181 3.27 -14.76 11.59
C ALA A 181 2.32 -15.70 12.34
N THR A 182 1.47 -15.19 13.23
CA THR A 182 0.56 -16.00 14.07
C THR A 182 -0.84 -16.10 13.48
N VAL A 183 -1.33 -15.05 12.84
CA VAL A 183 -2.69 -14.98 12.29
C VAL A 183 -2.78 -15.63 10.90
N LYS A 184 -3.58 -16.69 10.78
CA LYS A 184 -3.71 -17.50 9.55
C LYS A 184 -4.09 -16.68 8.31
N SER A 185 -4.98 -15.69 8.45
CA SER A 185 -5.43 -14.84 7.34
C SER A 185 -4.36 -13.88 6.82
N LEU A 186 -3.30 -13.64 7.59
CA LEU A 186 -2.21 -12.72 7.24
C LEU A 186 -0.95 -13.46 6.77
N LEU A 187 -0.90 -14.80 6.84
CA LEU A 187 0.30 -15.58 6.50
C LEU A 187 0.80 -15.32 5.07
N SER A 188 -0.09 -14.96 4.13
CA SER A 188 0.30 -14.56 2.78
C SER A 188 1.18 -13.31 2.72
N LEU A 189 1.12 -12.45 3.74
CA LEU A 189 1.94 -11.25 3.86
C LEU A 189 3.29 -11.51 4.52
N LEU A 190 3.46 -12.64 5.20
CA LEU A 190 4.63 -12.90 6.07
C LEU A 190 5.96 -12.76 5.33
N GLY A 191 6.06 -13.21 4.07
CA GLY A 191 7.26 -13.04 3.26
C GLY A 191 7.60 -11.56 3.03
N THR A 192 6.61 -10.74 2.66
CA THR A 192 6.76 -9.30 2.45
C THR A 192 7.13 -8.57 3.73
N VAL A 193 6.43 -8.87 4.83
CA VAL A 193 6.67 -8.24 6.13
C VAL A 193 8.05 -8.59 6.68
N ALA A 194 8.48 -9.85 6.56
CA ALA A 194 9.81 -10.28 6.96
C ALA A 194 10.91 -9.58 6.15
N ARG A 195 10.72 -9.43 4.83
CA ARG A 195 11.64 -8.69 3.94
C ARG A 195 11.76 -7.23 4.36
N SER A 196 10.64 -6.55 4.56
CA SER A 196 10.65 -5.16 5.03
C SER A 196 11.30 -5.03 6.40
N TYR A 197 10.94 -5.88 7.37
CA TYR A 197 11.51 -5.86 8.73
C TYR A 197 13.04 -6.04 8.71
N ILE A 198 13.54 -7.12 8.11
CA ILE A 198 14.99 -7.38 8.09
C ILE A 198 15.73 -6.32 7.29
N GLY A 199 15.17 -5.84 6.17
CA GLY A 199 15.77 -4.76 5.38
C GLY A 199 15.92 -3.46 6.16
N GLN A 200 14.95 -3.13 7.01
CA GLN A 200 14.98 -1.96 7.90
C GLN A 200 15.99 -2.14 9.04
N GLN A 201 16.04 -3.31 9.66
CA GLN A 201 16.95 -3.58 10.79
C GLN A 201 18.41 -3.80 10.36
N PHE A 202 18.63 -4.29 9.13
CA PHE A 202 19.95 -4.61 8.60
C PHE A 202 20.12 -4.10 7.16
N PRO A 203 20.34 -2.78 6.98
CA PRO A 203 20.58 -2.18 5.68
C PRO A 203 21.71 -2.90 4.93
N GLY A 204 21.47 -3.33 3.70
CA GLY A 204 22.41 -4.12 2.89
C GLY A 204 22.23 -5.65 2.95
N ARG A 205 21.37 -6.16 3.85
CA ARG A 205 21.01 -7.59 3.92
C ARG A 205 19.60 -7.89 3.36
N SER A 206 18.97 -6.96 2.66
CA SER A 206 17.64 -7.15 2.04
C SER A 206 17.61 -8.34 1.08
N ASN A 207 18.68 -8.53 0.28
CA ASN A 207 18.81 -9.65 -0.66
C ASN A 207 19.08 -10.99 0.02
N LEU A 208 19.49 -10.99 1.29
CA LEU A 208 19.74 -12.22 2.06
C LEU A 208 18.45 -13.04 2.17
N ILE A 209 17.29 -12.43 2.42
CA ILE A 209 16.04 -13.19 2.51
C ILE A 209 15.72 -13.92 1.21
N ASN A 210 15.93 -13.27 0.06
CA ASN A 210 15.62 -13.86 -1.24
C ASN A 210 16.50 -15.08 -1.51
N SER A 211 17.78 -15.06 -1.09
CA SER A 211 18.67 -16.21 -1.26
C SER A 211 18.30 -17.38 -0.33
N LEU A 212 17.73 -17.11 0.84
CA LEU A 212 17.26 -18.13 1.80
C LEU A 212 16.05 -18.95 1.28
N ALA A 213 15.35 -18.48 0.25
CA ALA A 213 14.24 -19.22 -0.34
C ALA A 213 14.69 -20.39 -1.23
N SER A 214 15.98 -20.43 -1.64
CA SER A 214 16.47 -21.35 -2.66
C SER A 214 17.06 -22.67 -2.10
N GLY A 215 16.51 -23.82 -2.54
CA GLY A 215 17.10 -25.16 -2.42
C GLY A 215 16.52 -26.12 -1.37
N GLY A 216 17.19 -27.27 -1.17
CA GLY A 216 16.66 -28.47 -0.48
C GLY A 216 16.47 -28.38 1.04
N ALA A 217 16.25 -29.52 1.71
CA ALA A 217 15.95 -29.58 3.15
C ALA A 217 17.10 -29.08 4.05
N SER A 218 18.35 -29.33 3.67
CA SER A 218 19.55 -28.83 4.38
C SER A 218 19.58 -27.30 4.44
N LYS A 219 19.33 -26.64 3.30
CA LYS A 219 19.21 -25.18 3.22
C LYS A 219 18.05 -24.62 4.03
N ALA A 220 17.05 -25.43 4.39
CA ALA A 220 15.91 -25.00 5.22
C ALA A 220 16.34 -24.76 6.65
N ARG A 221 17.16 -25.68 7.19
CA ARG A 221 17.71 -25.60 8.54
C ARG A 221 18.66 -24.41 8.65
N GLU A 222 19.51 -24.22 7.66
CA GLU A 222 20.41 -23.06 7.58
C GLU A 222 19.62 -21.75 7.51
N SER A 223 18.60 -21.68 6.65
CA SER A 223 17.74 -20.50 6.54
C SER A 223 17.01 -20.19 7.84
N LYS A 224 16.49 -21.21 8.53
CA LYS A 224 15.89 -21.05 9.87
C LYS A 224 16.90 -20.45 10.85
N LYS A 225 18.12 -21.01 10.91
CA LYS A 225 19.17 -20.54 11.80
C LYS A 225 19.55 -19.09 11.51
N THR A 226 19.71 -18.74 10.23
CA THR A 226 20.02 -17.38 9.80
C THR A 226 18.94 -16.39 10.20
N ILE A 227 17.66 -16.70 9.93
CA ILE A 227 16.53 -15.82 10.31
C ILE A 227 16.43 -15.70 11.84
N SER A 228 16.58 -16.81 12.57
CA SER A 228 16.57 -16.79 14.03
C SER A 228 17.66 -15.89 14.60
N ASN A 229 18.88 -15.98 14.06
CA ASN A 229 19.99 -15.12 14.47
C ASN A 229 19.71 -13.65 14.16
N LEU A 230 19.15 -13.33 12.99
CA LEU A 230 18.78 -11.95 12.63
C LEU A 230 17.71 -11.38 13.58
N LEU A 231 16.69 -12.17 13.90
CA LEU A 231 15.64 -11.74 14.85
C LEU A 231 16.22 -11.52 16.25
N GLN A 232 17.08 -12.42 16.74
CA GLN A 232 17.77 -12.24 18.01
C GLN A 232 18.67 -10.99 18.03
N GLN A 233 19.44 -10.76 16.96
CA GLN A 233 20.25 -9.57 16.80
C GLN A 233 19.40 -8.30 16.77
N SER A 234 18.24 -8.33 16.11
CA SER A 234 17.35 -7.16 16.04
C SER A 234 16.89 -6.73 17.43
N ILE A 235 16.52 -7.68 18.31
CA ILE A 235 16.11 -7.41 19.69
C ILE A 235 17.29 -6.88 20.53
N GLN A 236 18.49 -7.41 20.31
CA GLN A 236 19.71 -6.95 20.98
C GLN A 236 20.18 -5.56 20.52
N ASN A 237 19.78 -5.13 19.32
CA ASN A 237 20.15 -3.84 18.75
C ASN A 237 19.05 -2.79 18.90
N THR A 238 17.84 -3.18 19.30
CA THR A 238 16.76 -2.22 19.57
C THR A 238 17.13 -1.34 20.77
N ASP A 239 16.68 -0.09 20.75
CA ASP A 239 16.87 0.87 21.82
C ASP A 239 16.32 0.36 23.16
N LYS A 240 16.79 0.96 24.25
CA LYS A 240 16.54 0.49 25.62
C LYS A 240 15.04 0.49 25.97
N GLU A 241 14.28 1.48 25.52
CA GLU A 241 12.84 1.61 25.81
C GLU A 241 12.03 0.54 25.07
N SER A 242 12.27 0.37 23.76
CA SER A 242 11.62 -0.69 22.99
C SER A 242 11.97 -2.09 23.51
N ARG A 243 13.21 -2.30 23.96
CA ARG A 243 13.63 -3.58 24.56
C ARG A 243 12.93 -3.85 25.89
N GLN A 244 12.70 -2.83 26.71
CA GLN A 244 11.91 -2.95 27.94
C GLN A 244 10.45 -3.30 27.64
N ALA A 245 9.85 -2.70 26.61
CA ALA A 245 8.49 -3.03 26.18
C ALA A 245 8.37 -4.51 25.76
N ILE A 246 9.34 -5.02 24.99
CA ILE A 246 9.40 -6.44 24.58
C ILE A 246 9.53 -7.36 25.81
N HIS A 247 10.45 -7.06 26.73
CA HIS A 247 10.69 -7.89 27.91
C HIS A 247 9.59 -7.79 28.98
N LYS A 248 8.79 -6.72 28.97
CA LYS A 248 7.59 -6.62 29.80
C LYS A 248 6.51 -7.62 29.35
N ASN A 249 6.40 -7.85 28.04
CA ASN A 249 5.38 -8.71 27.46
C ASN A 249 5.84 -10.18 27.35
N TYR A 250 7.16 -10.42 27.24
CA TYR A 250 7.72 -11.75 27.00
C TYR A 250 9.01 -11.99 27.79
N ASN A 251 9.07 -13.11 28.51
CA ASN A 251 10.31 -13.58 29.11
C ASN A 251 11.28 -14.16 28.06
N LYS A 252 12.55 -14.37 28.44
CA LYS A 252 13.60 -14.86 27.52
C LYS A 252 13.26 -16.19 26.85
N ALA A 253 12.63 -17.12 27.58
CA ALA A 253 12.25 -18.42 27.03
C ALA A 253 11.09 -18.28 26.02
N GLN A 254 10.08 -17.47 26.34
CA GLN A 254 8.96 -17.15 25.44
C GLN A 254 9.46 -16.47 24.17
N LEU A 255 10.38 -15.51 24.29
CA LEU A 255 11.00 -14.86 23.13
C LEU A 255 11.72 -15.86 22.24
N ASN A 256 12.49 -16.78 22.80
CA ASN A 256 13.17 -17.81 22.01
C ASN A 256 12.17 -18.70 21.26
N VAL A 257 11.09 -19.14 21.92
CA VAL A 257 10.04 -19.95 21.27
C VAL A 257 9.35 -19.18 20.16
N ILE A 258 9.03 -17.90 20.40
CA ILE A 258 8.41 -17.01 19.39
C ILE A 258 9.35 -16.86 18.19
N ILE A 259 10.63 -16.57 18.42
CA ILE A 259 11.64 -16.40 17.36
C ILE A 259 11.79 -17.69 16.55
N GLU A 260 11.90 -18.84 17.21
CA GLU A 260 12.02 -20.12 16.51
C GLU A 260 10.79 -20.42 15.64
N THR A 261 9.60 -20.15 16.19
CA THR A 261 8.32 -20.37 15.50
C THR A 261 8.19 -19.45 14.30
N ILE A 262 8.48 -18.16 14.45
CA ILE A 262 8.43 -17.17 13.37
C ILE A 262 9.46 -17.53 12.30
N SER A 263 10.67 -17.90 12.69
CA SER A 263 11.74 -18.29 11.76
C SER A 263 11.31 -19.48 10.90
N LEU A 264 10.71 -20.51 11.51
CA LEU A 264 10.16 -21.66 10.80
C LEU A 264 9.07 -21.24 9.80
N ARG A 265 8.14 -20.39 10.22
CA ARG A 265 7.04 -19.91 9.37
C ARG A 265 7.52 -19.05 8.21
N ILE A 266 8.49 -18.16 8.44
CA ILE A 266 9.11 -17.35 7.38
C ILE A 266 9.78 -18.27 6.34
N VAL A 267 10.58 -19.24 6.77
CA VAL A 267 11.22 -20.19 5.84
C VAL A 267 10.19 -20.97 5.02
N ALA A 268 9.14 -21.47 5.67
CA ALA A 268 8.07 -22.19 4.99
C ALA A 268 7.37 -21.31 3.95
N GLN A 269 7.05 -20.06 4.30
CA GLN A 269 6.37 -19.12 3.42
C GLN A 269 7.25 -18.72 2.22
N LEU A 270 8.53 -18.39 2.45
CA LEU A 270 9.46 -18.03 1.38
C LEU A 270 9.63 -19.17 0.36
N ARG A 271 9.67 -20.42 0.84
CA ARG A 271 9.74 -21.60 -0.02
C ARG A 271 8.45 -21.85 -0.79
N ALA A 272 7.30 -21.62 -0.16
CA ALA A 272 6.01 -21.71 -0.83
C ALA A 272 5.88 -20.65 -1.94
N GLU A 273 6.35 -19.42 -1.70
CA GLU A 273 6.44 -18.35 -2.70
C GLU A 273 7.36 -18.76 -3.87
N GLN A 274 8.57 -19.26 -3.58
CA GLN A 274 9.51 -19.70 -4.61
C GLN A 274 8.94 -20.82 -5.49
N LYS A 275 8.28 -21.82 -4.88
CA LYS A 275 7.66 -22.93 -5.61
C LYS A 275 6.56 -22.43 -6.55
N LYS A 276 5.73 -21.47 -6.12
CA LYS A 276 4.71 -20.84 -6.98
C LYS A 276 5.36 -20.12 -8.16
N THR A 277 6.43 -19.38 -7.93
CA THR A 277 7.16 -18.67 -8.99
C THR A 277 7.74 -19.64 -10.02
N THR A 278 8.38 -20.72 -9.58
CA THR A 278 8.91 -21.76 -10.48
C THR A 278 7.80 -22.42 -11.30
N ASN A 279 6.70 -22.82 -10.66
CA ASN A 279 5.55 -23.41 -11.36
C ASN A 279 4.93 -22.45 -12.40
N ASN A 280 4.80 -21.16 -12.06
CA ASN A 280 4.27 -20.16 -12.99
C ASN A 280 5.22 -19.91 -14.17
N GLN A 281 6.54 -19.93 -13.95
CA GLN A 281 7.54 -19.84 -15.02
C GLN A 281 7.47 -21.05 -15.95
N GLU A 282 7.38 -22.26 -15.40
CA GLU A 282 7.22 -23.49 -16.19
C GLU A 282 5.91 -23.48 -17.00
N LEU A 283 4.80 -23.04 -16.40
CA LEU A 283 3.53 -22.89 -17.09
C LEU A 283 3.62 -21.85 -18.22
N THR A 284 4.26 -20.71 -17.96
CA THR A 284 4.44 -19.65 -18.96
C THR A 284 5.29 -20.15 -20.13
N GLN A 285 6.38 -20.87 -19.85
CA GLN A 285 7.21 -21.48 -20.89
C GLN A 285 6.46 -22.55 -21.69
N LYS A 286 5.61 -23.34 -21.03
CA LYS A 286 4.77 -24.34 -21.69
C LYS A 286 3.75 -23.68 -22.62
N VAL A 287 3.02 -22.68 -22.14
CA VAL A 287 2.07 -21.91 -22.95
C VAL A 287 2.79 -21.26 -24.13
N MET A 288 3.94 -20.61 -23.93
CA MET A 288 4.72 -20.02 -25.03
C MET A 288 5.16 -21.05 -26.07
N LYS A 289 5.54 -22.26 -25.66
CA LYS A 289 5.90 -23.35 -26.59
C LYS A 289 4.67 -23.83 -27.38
N GLU A 290 3.54 -24.00 -26.71
CA GLU A 290 2.28 -24.40 -27.34
C GLU A 290 1.77 -23.33 -28.31
N THR A 291 1.81 -22.04 -27.94
CA THR A 291 1.44 -20.92 -28.82
C THR A 291 2.34 -20.86 -30.06
N LYS A 292 3.66 -21.01 -29.91
CA LYS A 292 4.59 -21.08 -31.05
C LYS A 292 4.28 -22.27 -31.97
N ALA A 293 3.99 -23.44 -31.41
CA ALA A 293 3.63 -24.61 -32.20
C ALA A 293 2.32 -24.39 -32.99
N LEU A 294 1.33 -23.74 -32.37
CA LEU A 294 0.07 -23.35 -33.01
C LEU A 294 0.26 -22.31 -34.13
N GLU A 295 1.09 -21.29 -33.93
CA GLU A 295 1.45 -20.30 -34.97
C GLU A 295 2.15 -20.97 -36.16
N THR A 296 3.07 -21.90 -35.88
CA THR A 296 3.78 -22.66 -36.92
C THR A 296 2.81 -23.53 -37.72
N THR A 297 1.89 -24.21 -37.04
CA THR A 297 0.88 -25.07 -37.67
C THR A 297 -0.09 -24.24 -38.51
N SER A 298 -0.58 -23.10 -37.99
CA SER A 298 -1.43 -22.16 -38.72
C SER A 298 -0.76 -21.62 -39.98
N THR A 299 0.53 -21.29 -39.89
CA THR A 299 1.32 -20.82 -41.02
C THR A 299 1.49 -21.92 -42.08
N ILE A 300 1.80 -23.16 -41.67
CA ILE A 300 1.89 -24.31 -42.58
C ILE A 300 0.54 -24.57 -43.26
N THR A 301 -0.58 -24.50 -42.54
CA THR A 301 -1.93 -24.69 -43.11
C THR A 301 -2.23 -23.62 -44.16
N LYS A 302 -1.94 -22.34 -43.88
CA LYS A 302 -2.08 -21.25 -44.87
C LYS A 302 -1.22 -21.48 -46.11
N TYR A 303 0.02 -21.93 -45.96
CA TYR A 303 0.88 -22.25 -47.11
C TYR A 303 0.33 -23.43 -47.94
N ARG A 304 -0.27 -24.44 -47.31
CA ARG A 304 -0.91 -25.56 -48.02
C ARG A 304 -2.15 -25.14 -48.79
N GLU A 305 -3.00 -24.29 -48.19
CA GLU A 305 -4.17 -23.72 -48.88
C GLU A 305 -3.76 -22.89 -50.10
N ILE A 306 -2.73 -22.04 -49.95
CA ILE A 306 -2.18 -21.25 -51.07
C ILE A 306 -1.66 -22.15 -52.19
N ASN A 307 -0.90 -23.22 -51.86
CA ASN A 307 -0.39 -24.15 -52.87
C ASN A 307 -1.49 -24.97 -53.55
N SER A 308 -2.53 -25.39 -52.81
CA SER A 308 -3.68 -26.10 -53.39
C SER A 308 -4.42 -25.22 -54.39
N ASN A 309 -4.66 -23.95 -54.03
CA ASN A 309 -5.31 -22.99 -54.91
C ASN A 309 -4.45 -22.66 -56.14
N LEU A 310 -3.13 -22.61 -56.01
CA LEU A 310 -2.21 -22.43 -57.15
C LEU A 310 -2.24 -23.62 -58.12
N LEU A 311 -2.28 -24.85 -57.60
CA LEU A 311 -2.38 -26.07 -58.41
C LEU A 311 -3.70 -26.12 -59.21
N GLU A 312 -4.82 -25.76 -58.59
CA GLU A 312 -6.13 -25.67 -59.27
C GLU A 312 -6.13 -24.63 -60.41
N VAL A 313 -5.46 -23.48 -60.22
CA VAL A 313 -5.35 -22.44 -61.25
C VAL A 313 -4.44 -22.88 -62.39
N THR A 314 -3.35 -23.63 -62.12
CA THR A 314 -2.46 -24.13 -63.19
C THR A 314 -3.11 -25.18 -64.08
N HIS A 315 -4.06 -25.97 -63.57
CA HIS A 315 -4.81 -26.94 -64.39
C HIS A 315 -5.84 -26.31 -65.33
N LEU A 316 -6.23 -25.06 -65.08
CA LEU A 316 -7.18 -24.31 -65.94
C LEU A 316 -6.51 -23.54 -67.08
N CYS A 317 -5.18 -23.43 -67.10
CA CYS A 317 -4.42 -22.63 -68.07
C CYS A 317 -3.59 -23.45 -69.08
N ILE A 318 -3.79 -24.77 -69.19
CA ILE A 318 -3.15 -25.56 -70.25
C ILE A 318 -4.01 -25.42 -71.52
N PRO A 319 -3.57 -24.70 -72.56
CA PRO A 319 -4.33 -24.59 -73.80
C PRO A 319 -4.34 -25.96 -74.48
N LYS A 320 -5.52 -26.39 -74.95
CA LYS A 320 -5.64 -27.51 -75.89
C LYS A 320 -5.07 -27.14 -77.25
#